data_AF-A0A2L0BX23-F1
#
_entry.id   AF-A0A2L0BX23-F1
#
_cell.length_a   1.000
_cell.length_b   1.000
_cell.length_c   1.000
_cell.angle_alpha   90.00
_cell.angle_beta   90.00
_cell.angle_gamma   90.00
#
_symmetry.space_group_name_H-M   'P 1'
#
loop_
_entity.id
_entity.type
_entity.pdbx_description
1 polymer ?
#
loop_
_entity_poly.entity_id
_entity_poly.type
_entity_poly.pdbx_seq_one_letter_code
_entity_poly.pdbx_strand_id
1 'polypeptide(L)'
;LSLKSFFFPVTVCIMAWFWNRVHILERTPVLLEYMLISLGGTLAFLDLPLEFLTLFFEMPYMLLVSDIRQGIFYAMLLSFWLVFAGEHMLIQDSNDKNTIRRYWKHLSAIVIGCASLLIFDLCERGIQLRNPFYSIWVTPLGTNLALSFIILAGISAVIYFGFLCYMIWKVFKNISNKRTVLPNMSSARRLHYEGIIYRFNFLMLATLICAAITIVSFILSQVNEGQHKWDDNMDHIELSSALF
;
A
#
# COMPACT_ATOMS: atom_id res chain seq x y z
N LEU A 1 -1.38 19.84 6.32
CA LEU A 1 -2.86 19.97 6.49
C LEU A 1 -3.53 20.56 5.24
N SER A 2 -2.99 21.63 4.66
CA SER A 2 -3.43 22.18 3.37
C SER A 2 -3.41 21.14 2.23
N LEU A 3 -2.32 20.38 2.11
CA LEU A 3 -2.19 19.30 1.12
C LEU A 3 -3.32 18.27 1.23
N LYS A 4 -3.52 17.68 2.41
CA LYS A 4 -4.62 16.74 2.70
C LYS A 4 -5.99 17.31 2.30
N SER A 5 -6.24 18.58 2.62
CA SER A 5 -7.50 19.26 2.33
C SER A 5 -7.73 19.50 0.84
N PHE A 6 -6.66 19.67 0.07
CA PHE A 6 -6.71 19.82 -1.38
C PHE A 6 -6.87 18.45 -2.07
N PHE A 7 -6.10 17.45 -1.66
CA PHE A 7 -6.11 16.12 -2.30
C PHE A 7 -7.36 15.31 -1.96
N PHE A 8 -7.92 15.44 -0.77
CA PHE A 8 -9.14 14.73 -0.37
C PHE A 8 -10.31 14.90 -1.37
N PRO A 9 -10.80 16.13 -1.66
CA PRO A 9 -11.90 16.31 -2.61
C PRO A 9 -11.52 15.88 -4.03
N VAL A 10 -10.25 16.05 -4.44
CA VAL A 10 -9.76 15.60 -5.75
C VAL A 10 -9.87 14.08 -5.87
N THR A 11 -9.39 13.34 -4.87
CA THR A 11 -9.47 11.88 -4.81
C THR A 11 -10.92 11.41 -4.84
N VAL A 12 -11.80 12.00 -4.04
CA VAL A 12 -13.24 11.67 -4.01
C VAL A 12 -13.90 11.92 -5.37
N CYS A 13 -13.61 13.05 -6.02
CA CYS A 13 -14.14 13.36 -7.35
C CYS A 13 -13.68 12.35 -8.41
N ILE A 14 -12.40 11.98 -8.41
CA ILE A 14 -11.86 10.97 -9.34
C ILE A 14 -12.50 9.61 -9.10
N MET A 15 -12.68 9.20 -7.84
CA MET A 15 -13.35 7.96 -7.49
C MET A 15 -14.80 7.92 -7.96
N ALA A 16 -15.57 8.99 -7.68
CA ALA A 16 -16.97 9.10 -8.10
C ALA A 16 -17.08 9.04 -9.63
N TRP A 17 -16.19 9.74 -10.34
CA TRP A 17 -16.10 9.69 -11.80
C TRP A 17 -15.77 8.28 -12.30
N PHE A 18 -14.75 7.64 -11.74
CA PHE A 18 -14.33 6.29 -12.12
C PHE A 18 -15.46 5.27 -11.91
N TRP A 19 -16.15 5.33 -10.76
CA TRP A 19 -17.25 4.43 -10.45
C TRP A 19 -18.45 4.62 -11.37
N ASN A 20 -18.80 5.88 -11.68
CA ASN A 20 -19.85 6.18 -12.65
C ASN A 20 -19.49 5.61 -14.03
N ARG A 21 -18.23 5.79 -14.47
CA ARG A 21 -17.76 5.22 -15.74
C ARG A 21 -17.84 3.70 -15.78
N VAL A 22 -17.52 3.01 -14.69
CA VAL A 22 -17.64 1.54 -14.60
C VAL A 22 -19.09 1.10 -14.73
N HIS A 23 -20.04 1.78 -14.07
CA HIS A 23 -21.46 1.44 -14.12
C HIS A 23 -22.15 1.71 -15.45
N ILE A 24 -21.60 2.59 -16.29
CA ILE A 24 -22.12 2.83 -17.65
C ILE A 24 -21.87 1.61 -18.56
N LEU A 25 -20.91 0.74 -18.25
CA LEU A 25 -20.67 -0.47 -19.04
C LEU A 25 -21.71 -1.55 -18.69
N GLU A 26 -22.25 -2.23 -19.71
CA GLU A 26 -23.20 -3.34 -19.57
C GLU A 26 -22.54 -4.66 -19.07
N ARG A 27 -21.63 -4.58 -18.10
CA ARG A 27 -20.94 -5.74 -17.51
C ARG A 27 -20.83 -5.59 -16.00
N THR A 28 -20.72 -6.72 -15.30
CA THR A 28 -20.39 -6.69 -13.87
C THR A 28 -18.95 -6.19 -13.67
N PRO A 29 -18.68 -5.32 -12.67
CA PRO A 29 -17.34 -4.82 -12.41
C PRO A 29 -16.36 -5.96 -12.12
N VAL A 30 -15.13 -5.81 -12.59
CA VAL A 30 -14.06 -6.81 -12.42
C VAL A 30 -13.45 -6.67 -11.03
N LEU A 31 -12.87 -7.75 -10.49
CA LEU A 31 -12.18 -7.74 -9.20
C LEU A 31 -11.15 -6.58 -9.08
N LEU A 32 -10.39 -6.30 -10.14
CA LEU A 32 -9.45 -5.18 -10.15
C LEU A 32 -10.12 -3.81 -10.00
N GLU A 33 -11.31 -3.61 -10.57
CA GLU A 33 -12.05 -2.36 -10.45
C GLU A 33 -12.54 -2.16 -9.00
N TYR A 34 -13.02 -3.23 -8.35
CA TYR A 34 -13.34 -3.20 -6.91
C TYR A 34 -12.11 -2.91 -6.05
N MET A 35 -10.97 -3.54 -6.34
CA MET A 35 -9.74 -3.29 -5.60
C MET A 35 -9.26 -1.85 -5.77
N LEU A 36 -9.35 -1.27 -6.97
CA LEU A 36 -9.00 0.13 -7.22
C LEU A 36 -9.91 1.11 -6.45
N ILE A 37 -11.22 0.84 -6.41
CA ILE A 37 -12.14 1.64 -5.59
C ILE A 37 -11.81 1.52 -4.10
N SER A 38 -11.52 0.32 -3.62
CA SER A 38 -11.17 0.12 -2.22
C SER A 38 -9.86 0.82 -1.85
N LEU A 39 -8.85 0.81 -2.74
CA LEU A 39 -7.59 1.51 -2.56
C LEU A 39 -7.76 3.03 -2.61
N GLY A 40 -8.58 3.53 -3.54
CA GLY A 40 -8.95 4.95 -3.57
C GLY A 40 -9.70 5.36 -2.31
N GLY A 41 -10.57 4.50 -1.79
CA GLY A 41 -11.33 4.75 -0.56
C GLY A 41 -10.43 4.83 0.66
N THR A 42 -9.44 3.95 0.79
CA THR A 42 -8.47 4.03 1.89
C THR A 42 -7.52 5.22 1.74
N LEU A 43 -7.16 5.62 0.51
CA LEU A 43 -6.42 6.86 0.27
C LEU A 43 -7.24 8.10 0.65
N ALA A 44 -8.51 8.17 0.25
CA ALA A 44 -9.41 9.24 0.67
C ALA A 44 -9.58 9.25 2.20
N PHE A 45 -9.66 8.09 2.83
CA PHE A 45 -9.69 7.97 4.28
C PHE A 45 -8.39 8.45 4.94
N LEU A 46 -7.23 8.29 4.29
CA LEU A 46 -5.93 8.79 4.75
C LEU A 46 -5.76 10.31 4.55
N ASP A 47 -6.35 10.86 3.49
CA ASP A 47 -6.29 12.30 3.19
C ASP A 47 -7.37 13.11 3.91
N LEU A 48 -8.35 12.46 4.53
CA LEU A 48 -9.42 13.15 5.27
C LEU A 48 -8.82 14.09 6.33
N PRO A 49 -9.09 15.40 6.30
CA PRO A 49 -8.39 16.37 7.15
C PRO A 49 -9.01 16.41 8.58
N LEU A 50 -9.05 15.26 9.26
CA LEU A 50 -9.53 15.11 10.65
C LEU A 50 -8.72 15.97 11.62
N GLU A 51 -7.46 16.26 11.27
CA GLU A 51 -6.55 17.05 12.06
C GLU A 51 -7.02 18.50 12.22
N PHE A 52 -7.95 19.02 11.40
CA PHE A 52 -8.56 20.32 11.69
C PHE A 52 -9.41 20.32 12.96
N LEU A 53 -10.00 19.18 13.34
CA LEU A 53 -10.83 19.09 14.53
C LEU A 53 -10.01 19.31 15.80
N THR A 54 -8.69 19.08 15.76
CA THR A 54 -7.81 19.30 16.92
C THR A 54 -7.63 20.77 17.27
N LEU A 55 -7.93 21.69 16.34
CA LEU A 55 -7.95 23.13 16.62
C LEU A 55 -9.10 23.52 17.55
N PHE A 56 -10.19 22.75 17.55
CA PHE A 56 -11.40 23.03 18.31
C PHE A 56 -11.56 22.11 19.53
N PHE A 57 -11.03 20.90 19.46
CA PHE A 57 -11.16 19.87 20.49
C PHE A 57 -9.81 19.26 20.82
N GLU A 58 -9.52 19.06 22.11
CA GLU A 58 -8.36 18.28 22.52
C GLU A 58 -8.59 16.80 22.19
N MET A 59 -7.86 16.28 21.20
CA MET A 59 -7.96 14.89 20.75
C MET A 59 -6.64 14.14 20.93
N PRO A 60 -6.32 13.62 22.13
CA PRO A 60 -5.06 12.94 22.40
C PRO A 60 -4.86 11.65 21.58
N TYR A 61 -5.95 11.06 21.06
CA TYR A 61 -5.95 9.84 20.26
C TYR A 61 -5.59 10.03 18.78
N MET A 62 -5.28 11.25 18.34
CA MET A 62 -5.06 11.54 16.91
C MET A 62 -3.85 10.85 16.31
N LEU A 63 -2.78 10.66 17.10
CA LEU A 63 -1.61 9.88 16.67
C LEU A 63 -2.02 8.44 16.33
N LEU A 64 -2.70 7.76 17.26
CA LEU A 64 -3.19 6.39 17.05
C LEU A 64 -4.13 6.28 15.86
N VAL A 65 -5.06 7.25 15.69
CA VAL A 65 -5.96 7.28 14.53
C VAL A 65 -5.19 7.46 13.23
N SER A 66 -4.15 8.29 13.20
CA SER A 66 -3.29 8.47 12.03
C SER A 66 -2.56 7.18 11.66
N ASP A 67 -2.00 6.47 12.64
CA ASP A 67 -1.31 5.20 12.40
C ASP A 67 -2.26 4.12 11.87
N ILE A 68 -3.47 4.02 12.44
CA ILE A 68 -4.50 3.08 11.98
C ILE A 68 -4.88 3.38 10.53
N ARG A 69 -5.06 4.65 10.18
CA ARG A 69 -5.38 5.08 8.79
C ARG A 69 -4.26 4.69 7.82
N GLN A 70 -3.02 4.95 8.19
CA GLN A 70 -1.84 4.55 7.41
C GLN A 70 -1.73 3.04 7.26
N GLY A 71 -1.91 2.29 8.36
CA GLY A 71 -1.89 0.83 8.37
C GLY A 71 -2.96 0.22 7.46
N ILE A 72 -4.19 0.75 7.48
CA ILE A 72 -5.28 0.32 6.59
C ILE A 72 -4.93 0.60 5.12
N PHE A 73 -4.37 1.77 4.82
CA PHE A 73 -3.94 2.11 3.46
C PHE A 73 -2.84 1.14 2.97
N TYR A 74 -1.79 0.90 3.76
CA TYR A 74 -0.73 -0.02 3.39
C TYR A 74 -1.23 -1.46 3.24
N ALA A 75 -2.11 -1.93 4.12
CA ALA A 75 -2.73 -3.25 4.01
C ALA A 75 -3.47 -3.40 2.67
N MET A 76 -4.25 -2.40 2.27
CA MET A 76 -4.97 -2.39 1.00
C MET A 76 -4.05 -2.27 -0.21
N LEU A 77 -2.98 -1.47 -0.12
CA LEU A 77 -1.98 -1.34 -1.18
C LEU A 77 -1.26 -2.67 -1.44
N LEU A 78 -0.79 -3.34 -0.38
CA LEU A 78 -0.14 -4.65 -0.50
C LEU A 78 -1.12 -5.71 -1.04
N SER A 79 -2.37 -5.68 -0.57
CA SER A 79 -3.43 -6.55 -1.08
C SER A 79 -3.71 -6.31 -2.57
N PHE A 80 -3.76 -5.06 -3.00
CA PHE A 80 -3.93 -4.68 -4.40
C PHE A 80 -2.80 -5.24 -5.27
N TRP A 81 -1.54 -5.09 -4.86
CA TRP A 81 -0.39 -5.60 -5.63
C TRP A 81 -0.42 -7.10 -5.81
N LEU A 82 -0.78 -7.84 -4.76
CA LEU A 82 -0.88 -9.29 -4.81
C LEU A 82 -2.00 -9.74 -5.75
N VAL A 83 -3.20 -9.16 -5.61
CA VAL A 83 -4.34 -9.47 -6.47
C VAL A 83 -4.05 -9.05 -7.92
N PHE A 84 -3.41 -7.91 -8.14
CA PHE A 84 -3.02 -7.44 -9.46
C PHE A 84 -2.05 -8.40 -10.16
N ALA A 85 -0.96 -8.78 -9.48
CA ALA A 85 -0.02 -9.78 -10.02
C ALA A 85 -0.72 -11.13 -10.26
N GLY A 86 -1.65 -11.50 -9.39
CA GLY A 86 -2.43 -12.73 -9.48
C GLY A 86 -3.42 -12.79 -10.64
N GLU A 87 -4.15 -11.71 -10.90
CA GLU A 87 -5.11 -11.65 -12.00
C GLU A 87 -4.39 -11.72 -13.35
N HIS A 88 -3.27 -11.00 -13.49
CA HIS A 88 -2.42 -11.09 -14.68
C HIS A 88 -1.71 -12.46 -14.83
N MET A 89 -1.48 -13.15 -13.71
CA MET A 89 -1.32 -14.61 -13.53
C MET A 89 -2.27 -15.44 -14.41
N LEU A 90 -3.55 -15.31 -14.08
CA LEU A 90 -4.57 -16.33 -14.32
C LEU A 90 -5.41 -16.08 -15.57
N ILE A 91 -5.44 -14.84 -16.06
CA ILE A 91 -5.94 -14.50 -17.40
C ILE A 91 -5.22 -15.34 -18.49
N GLN A 92 -4.04 -15.89 -18.21
CA GLN A 92 -3.26 -16.70 -19.16
C GLN A 92 -3.54 -18.21 -19.10
N ASP A 93 -4.08 -18.75 -18.00
CA ASP A 93 -4.12 -20.20 -17.76
C ASP A 93 -5.55 -20.80 -17.54
N SER A 94 -6.62 -20.04 -17.21
CA SER A 94 -7.99 -20.63 -17.12
C SER A 94 -9.11 -19.58 -17.07
N ASN A 95 -10.27 -19.88 -17.67
CA ASN A 95 -11.49 -19.03 -17.71
C ASN A 95 -12.38 -19.14 -16.44
N ASP A 96 -11.80 -19.53 -15.30
CA ASP A 96 -12.57 -19.74 -14.07
C ASP A 96 -12.77 -18.43 -13.30
N LYS A 97 -13.99 -18.26 -12.75
CA LYS A 97 -14.44 -17.04 -12.08
C LYS A 97 -13.50 -16.64 -10.92
N ASN A 98 -12.84 -15.51 -11.08
CA ASN A 98 -11.89 -14.95 -10.10
C ASN A 98 -12.61 -14.59 -8.79
N THR A 99 -12.37 -15.38 -7.75
CA THR A 99 -12.90 -15.13 -6.40
C THR A 99 -11.74 -14.83 -5.45
N ILE A 100 -11.91 -13.83 -4.59
CA ILE A 100 -10.96 -13.44 -3.53
C ILE A 100 -10.50 -14.65 -2.69
N ARG A 101 -11.38 -15.65 -2.53
CA ARG A 101 -11.11 -16.91 -1.82
C ARG A 101 -9.87 -17.66 -2.32
N ARG A 102 -9.49 -17.52 -3.60
CA ARG A 102 -8.27 -18.12 -4.15
C ARG A 102 -6.99 -17.48 -3.61
N TYR A 103 -7.04 -16.18 -3.30
CA TYR A 103 -5.92 -15.40 -2.77
C TYR A 103 -5.85 -15.41 -1.23
N TRP A 104 -6.84 -15.99 -0.56
CA TRP A 104 -6.99 -15.91 0.90
C TRP A 104 -5.75 -16.36 1.69
N LYS A 105 -5.05 -17.41 1.23
CA LYS A 105 -3.83 -17.91 1.89
C LYS A 105 -2.68 -16.91 1.86
N HIS A 106 -2.63 -16.06 0.84
CA HIS A 106 -1.59 -15.04 0.70
C HIS A 106 -2.02 -13.73 1.34
N LEU A 107 -3.31 -13.39 1.23
CA LEU A 107 -3.91 -12.26 1.92
C LEU A 107 -3.83 -12.41 3.44
N SER A 108 -3.94 -13.64 3.97
CA SER A 108 -3.82 -13.90 5.40
C SER A 108 -2.45 -13.51 5.96
N ALA A 109 -1.37 -13.61 5.18
CA ALA A 109 -0.06 -13.16 5.63
C ALA A 109 -0.03 -11.64 5.86
N ILE A 110 -0.63 -10.86 4.94
CA ILE A 110 -0.77 -9.40 5.09
C ILE A 110 -1.63 -9.08 6.31
N VAL A 111 -2.79 -9.73 6.44
CA VAL A 111 -3.73 -9.49 7.55
C VAL A 111 -3.07 -9.80 8.89
N ILE A 112 -2.34 -10.91 9.01
CA ILE A 112 -1.64 -11.28 10.24
C ILE A 112 -0.57 -10.23 10.58
N GLY A 113 0.24 -9.80 9.61
CA GLY A 113 1.26 -8.78 9.81
C GLY A 113 0.71 -7.41 10.22
N CYS A 114 -0.33 -6.96 9.53
CA CYS A 114 -1.01 -5.70 9.88
C CYS A 114 -1.71 -5.80 11.23
N ALA A 115 -2.35 -6.93 11.55
CA ALA A 115 -2.96 -7.14 12.86
C ALA A 115 -1.92 -7.16 13.99
N SER A 116 -0.74 -7.77 13.78
CA SER A 116 0.31 -7.75 14.79
C SER A 116 0.86 -6.35 15.05
N LEU A 117 1.06 -5.54 14.00
CA LEU A 117 1.47 -4.14 14.15
C LEU A 117 0.38 -3.30 14.81
N LEU A 118 -0.89 -3.51 14.45
CA LEU A 118 -2.01 -2.82 15.07
C LEU A 118 -2.10 -3.13 16.57
N ILE A 119 -1.94 -4.39 16.97
CA ILE A 119 -1.93 -4.77 18.39
C ILE A 119 -0.75 -4.11 19.10
N PHE A 120 0.43 -4.08 18.48
CA PHE A 120 1.58 -3.37 19.02
C PHE A 120 1.30 -1.87 19.23
N ASP A 121 0.76 -1.18 18.23
CA ASP A 121 0.42 0.25 18.33
C ASP A 121 -0.66 0.52 19.39
N LEU A 122 -1.66 -0.37 19.53
CA LEU A 122 -2.67 -0.28 20.58
C LEU A 122 -2.08 -0.49 21.98
N CYS A 123 -1.11 -1.39 22.13
CA CYS A 123 -0.43 -1.62 23.39
C CYS A 123 0.51 -0.46 23.77
N GLU A 124 1.20 0.15 22.81
CA GLU A 124 2.11 1.27 23.06
C GLU A 124 1.35 2.61 23.12
N ARG A 125 0.82 3.06 21.98
CA ARG A 125 0.16 4.37 21.84
C ARG A 125 -1.22 4.41 22.47
N GLY A 126 -1.95 3.29 22.50
CA GLY A 126 -3.25 3.22 23.15
C GLY A 126 -3.19 3.40 24.67
N ILE A 127 -2.16 2.85 25.33
CA ILE A 127 -1.97 3.04 26.78
C ILE A 127 -1.42 4.44 27.08
N GLN A 128 -0.63 5.02 26.17
CA GLN A 128 -0.13 6.39 26.28
C GLN A 128 -1.24 7.45 26.39
N LEU A 129 -2.46 7.15 25.91
CA LEU A 129 -3.63 8.02 26.08
C LEU A 129 -4.02 8.23 27.54
N ARG A 130 -3.76 7.24 28.40
CA ARG A 130 -4.05 7.33 29.84
C ARG A 130 -2.81 7.71 30.64
N ASN A 131 -1.64 7.26 30.21
CA ASN A 131 -0.38 7.57 30.87
C ASN A 131 0.68 7.94 29.81
N PRO A 132 0.98 9.24 29.59
CA PRO A 132 1.91 9.67 28.55
C PRO A 132 3.36 9.22 28.81
N PHE A 133 3.69 8.80 30.03
CA PHE A 133 5.01 8.26 30.39
C PHE A 133 5.08 6.74 30.26
N TYR A 134 4.00 6.09 29.82
CA TYR A 134 4.02 4.66 29.57
C TYR A 134 4.91 4.32 28.38
N SER A 135 5.76 3.33 28.57
CA SER A 135 6.55 2.71 27.52
C SER A 135 6.55 1.20 27.72
N ILE A 136 6.13 0.46 26.69
CA ILE A 136 6.07 -1.01 26.69
C ILE A 136 7.46 -1.62 26.95
N TRP A 137 8.51 -0.88 26.59
CA TRP A 137 9.92 -1.27 26.67
C TRP A 137 10.51 -1.27 28.09
N VAL A 138 9.81 -0.70 29.07
CA VAL A 138 10.30 -0.59 30.45
C VAL A 138 10.14 -1.90 31.22
N THR A 139 9.11 -2.69 30.88
CA THR A 139 8.83 -3.95 31.58
C THR A 139 9.33 -5.14 30.78
N PRO A 140 9.94 -6.16 31.40
CA PRO A 140 10.48 -7.31 30.67
C PRO A 140 9.38 -8.09 29.93
N LEU A 141 8.18 -8.18 30.51
CA LEU A 141 7.03 -8.82 29.88
C LEU A 141 6.52 -8.01 28.69
N GLY A 142 6.42 -6.68 28.82
CA GLY A 142 6.04 -5.78 27.73
C GLY A 142 7.02 -5.84 26.56
N THR A 143 8.33 -5.75 26.83
CA THR A 143 9.38 -5.84 25.81
C THR A 143 9.33 -7.15 25.04
N ASN A 144 9.15 -8.28 25.72
CA ASN A 144 9.04 -9.59 25.06
C ASN A 144 7.80 -9.67 24.16
N LEU A 145 6.66 -9.11 24.59
CA LEU A 145 5.45 -9.06 23.78
C LEU A 145 5.62 -8.13 22.56
N ALA A 146 6.17 -6.93 22.77
CA ALA A 146 6.45 -5.97 21.71
C ALA A 146 7.35 -6.56 20.62
N LEU A 147 8.48 -7.16 21.04
CA LEU A 147 9.40 -7.84 20.13
C LEU A 147 8.71 -8.99 19.39
N SER A 148 7.86 -9.76 20.07
CA SER A 148 7.12 -10.87 19.44
C SER A 148 6.21 -10.37 18.30
N PHE A 149 5.48 -9.27 18.51
CA PHE A 149 4.62 -8.69 17.46
C PHE A 149 5.42 -8.11 16.30
N ILE A 150 6.53 -7.43 16.58
CA ILE A 150 7.42 -6.87 15.54
C ILE A 150 8.06 -8.00 14.72
N ILE A 151 8.55 -9.06 15.38
CA ILE A 151 9.15 -10.22 14.70
C ILE A 151 8.09 -10.93 13.84
N LEU A 152 6.87 -11.12 14.36
CA LEU A 152 5.77 -11.73 13.60
C LEU A 152 5.43 -10.89 12.35
N ALA A 153 5.34 -9.56 12.50
CA ALA A 153 5.15 -8.65 11.38
C ALA A 153 6.29 -8.76 10.36
N GLY A 154 7.54 -8.78 10.82
CA GLY A 154 8.72 -8.92 9.97
C GLY A 154 8.72 -10.23 9.16
N ILE A 155 8.44 -11.36 9.81
CA ILE A 155 8.32 -12.66 9.14
C ILE A 155 7.22 -12.63 8.08
N SER A 156 6.05 -12.06 8.41
CA SER A 156 4.94 -11.95 7.48
C SER A 156 5.28 -11.09 6.26
N ALA A 157 6.02 -10.00 6.45
CA ALA A 157 6.49 -9.12 5.39
C ALA A 157 7.49 -9.82 4.46
N VAL A 158 8.43 -10.59 5.01
CA VAL A 158 9.40 -11.37 4.22
C VAL A 158 8.69 -12.44 3.39
N ILE A 159 7.74 -13.18 3.98
CA ILE A 159 6.94 -14.19 3.26
C ILE A 159 6.15 -13.52 2.13
N TYR A 160 5.50 -12.40 2.41
CA TYR A 160 4.75 -11.63 1.42
C TYR A 160 5.66 -11.16 0.27
N PHE A 161 6.80 -10.56 0.58
CA PHE A 161 7.72 -10.04 -0.42
C PHE A 161 8.29 -11.15 -1.31
N GLY A 162 8.73 -12.26 -0.70
CA GLY A 162 9.19 -13.44 -1.44
C GLY A 162 8.12 -13.99 -2.40
N PHE A 163 6.87 -14.04 -1.94
CA PHE A 163 5.74 -14.46 -2.78
C PHE A 163 5.45 -13.48 -3.91
N LEU A 164 5.43 -12.17 -3.63
CA LEU A 164 5.21 -11.14 -4.64
C LEU A 164 6.27 -11.19 -5.74
N CYS A 165 7.55 -11.30 -5.37
CA CYS A 165 8.67 -11.46 -6.30
C CYS A 165 8.51 -12.72 -7.17
N TYR A 166 8.14 -13.85 -6.57
CA TYR A 166 7.86 -15.08 -7.32
C TYR A 166 6.73 -14.89 -8.34
N MET A 167 5.61 -14.25 -7.94
CA MET A 167 4.48 -13.98 -8.83
C MET A 167 4.88 -13.07 -10.00
N ILE A 168 5.59 -11.98 -9.70
CA ILE A 168 6.06 -11.03 -10.72
C ILE A 168 7.00 -11.73 -11.70
N TRP A 169 7.97 -12.51 -11.21
CA TRP A 169 8.88 -13.27 -12.05
C TRP A 169 8.13 -14.25 -12.96
N LYS A 170 7.13 -14.96 -12.42
CA LYS A 170 6.30 -15.88 -13.19
C LYS A 170 5.47 -15.15 -14.26
N VAL A 171 4.89 -13.99 -13.95
CA VAL A 171 4.17 -13.16 -14.93
C VAL A 171 5.11 -12.74 -16.06
N PHE A 172 6.31 -12.25 -15.75
CA PHE A 172 7.29 -11.88 -16.78
C PHE A 172 7.71 -13.08 -17.65
N LYS A 173 7.94 -14.25 -17.04
CA LYS A 173 8.26 -15.48 -17.78
C LYS A 173 7.12 -15.89 -18.71
N ASN A 174 5.88 -15.85 -18.24
CA ASN A 174 4.73 -16.18 -19.07
C ASN A 174 4.52 -15.17 -20.21
N ILE A 175 4.68 -13.87 -19.95
CA ILE A 175 4.62 -12.83 -20.98
C ILE A 175 5.70 -13.08 -22.05
N SER A 176 6.93 -13.40 -21.63
CA SER A 176 8.03 -13.73 -22.54
C SER A 176 7.67 -14.93 -23.44
N ASN A 177 7.18 -16.01 -22.84
CA ASN A 177 6.76 -17.21 -23.57
C ASN A 177 5.56 -16.96 -24.49
N LYS A 178 4.61 -16.09 -24.13
CA LYS A 178 3.47 -15.74 -24.99
C LYS A 178 3.89 -14.83 -26.13
N ARG A 179 4.87 -13.94 -25.92
CA ARG A 179 5.38 -13.04 -26.96
C ARG A 179 5.93 -13.78 -28.18
N THR A 180 6.46 -15.00 -28.01
CA THR A 180 6.96 -15.81 -29.12
C THR A 180 5.86 -16.45 -29.97
N VAL A 181 4.66 -16.68 -29.40
CA VAL A 181 3.48 -17.22 -30.11
C VAL A 181 2.48 -16.17 -30.57
N LEU A 182 2.64 -14.91 -30.15
CA LEU A 182 1.83 -13.76 -30.60
C LEU A 182 1.74 -13.58 -32.14
N PRO A 183 2.81 -13.76 -32.95
CA PRO A 183 2.71 -13.56 -34.40
C PRO A 183 1.83 -14.58 -35.11
N ASN A 184 1.53 -15.72 -34.47
CA ASN A 184 0.70 -16.79 -35.04
C ASN A 184 -0.79 -16.64 -34.70
N MET A 185 -1.20 -15.55 -34.03
CA MET A 185 -2.59 -15.30 -33.65
C MET A 185 -3.30 -14.32 -34.59
N SER A 186 -4.63 -14.43 -34.69
CA SER A 186 -5.49 -13.44 -35.37
C SER A 186 -5.25 -12.02 -34.83
N SER A 187 -5.28 -11.02 -35.71
CA SER A 187 -4.97 -9.60 -35.40
C SER A 187 -5.75 -9.03 -34.22
N ALA A 188 -7.07 -9.28 -34.15
CA ALA A 188 -7.93 -8.80 -33.07
C ALA A 188 -7.52 -9.36 -31.69
N ARG A 189 -7.17 -10.65 -31.63
CA ARG A 189 -6.72 -11.32 -30.40
C ARG A 189 -5.33 -10.82 -29.97
N ARG A 190 -4.44 -10.62 -30.94
CA ARG A 190 -3.10 -10.07 -30.70
C ARG A 190 -3.17 -8.68 -30.07
N LEU A 191 -3.97 -7.77 -30.62
CA LEU A 191 -4.12 -6.41 -30.10
C LEU A 191 -4.65 -6.40 -28.66
N HIS A 192 -5.61 -7.26 -28.34
CA HIS A 192 -6.15 -7.40 -26.98
C HIS A 192 -5.07 -7.83 -25.97
N TYR A 193 -4.27 -8.86 -26.31
CA TYR A 193 -3.19 -9.31 -25.43
C TYR A 193 -2.03 -8.31 -25.33
N GLU A 194 -1.64 -7.66 -26.43
CA GLU A 194 -0.64 -6.58 -26.41
C GLU A 194 -1.10 -5.45 -25.49
N GLY A 195 -2.38 -5.08 -25.53
CA GLY A 195 -2.97 -4.08 -24.63
C GLY A 195 -2.90 -4.49 -23.15
N ILE A 196 -3.19 -5.74 -22.82
CA ILE A 196 -3.08 -6.25 -21.44
C ILE A 196 -1.62 -6.23 -20.95
N ILE A 197 -0.69 -6.68 -21.78
CA ILE A 197 0.75 -6.70 -21.46
C ILE A 197 1.29 -5.28 -21.26
N TYR A 198 0.88 -4.34 -22.14
CA TYR A 198 1.30 -2.95 -22.03
C TYR A 198 0.82 -2.30 -20.73
N ARG A 199 -0.47 -2.47 -20.37
CA ARG A 199 -1.03 -1.94 -19.12
C ARG A 199 -0.31 -2.49 -17.89
N PHE A 200 -0.03 -3.78 -17.89
CA PHE A 200 0.72 -4.43 -16.83
C PHE A 200 2.13 -3.84 -16.69
N ASN A 201 2.90 -3.78 -17.78
CA ASN A 201 4.25 -3.25 -17.76
C ASN A 201 4.30 -1.78 -17.37
N PHE A 202 3.37 -0.97 -17.86
CA PHE A 202 3.27 0.45 -17.51
C PHE A 202 3.05 0.63 -16.00
N LEU A 203 2.07 -0.07 -15.43
CA LEU A 203 1.77 0.04 -14.00
C LEU A 203 2.94 -0.48 -13.14
N MET A 204 3.56 -1.59 -13.55
CA MET A 204 4.71 -2.18 -12.86
C MET A 204 5.91 -1.23 -12.85
N LEU A 205 6.24 -0.62 -14.00
CA LEU A 205 7.33 0.33 -14.12
C LEU A 205 7.08 1.57 -13.26
N ALA A 206 5.89 2.17 -13.35
CA ALA A 206 5.53 3.32 -12.55
C ALA A 206 5.68 3.04 -11.05
N THR A 207 5.35 1.83 -10.63
CA THR A 207 5.41 1.41 -9.22
C THR A 207 6.84 1.19 -8.76
N LEU A 208 7.68 0.55 -9.57
CA LEU A 208 9.10 0.39 -9.25
C LEU A 208 9.80 1.74 -9.16
N ILE A 209 9.47 2.68 -10.06
CA ILE A 209 9.99 4.05 -9.99
C ILE A 209 9.52 4.73 -8.70
N CYS A 210 8.22 4.66 -8.38
CA CYS A 210 7.67 5.24 -7.15
C CYS A 210 8.33 4.67 -5.89
N ALA A 211 8.47 3.34 -5.82
CA ALA A 211 9.12 2.66 -4.70
C ALA A 211 10.61 3.01 -4.60
N ALA A 212 11.33 3.06 -5.73
CA ALA A 212 12.73 3.43 -5.76
C ALA A 212 12.94 4.88 -5.29
N ILE A 213 12.12 5.81 -5.77
CA ILE A 213 12.14 7.21 -5.33
C ILE A 213 11.89 7.25 -3.82
N THR A 214 10.86 6.57 -3.32
CA THR A 214 10.52 6.54 -1.88
C THR A 214 11.70 6.04 -1.03
N ILE A 215 12.37 4.97 -1.43
CA ILE A 215 13.51 4.40 -0.70
C ILE A 215 14.72 5.34 -0.74
N VAL A 216 15.06 5.87 -1.92
CA VAL A 216 16.20 6.80 -2.09
C VAL A 216 15.97 8.06 -1.25
N SER A 217 14.78 8.63 -1.37
CA SER A 217 14.30 9.74 -0.56
C SER A 217 14.44 9.48 0.93
N PHE A 218 13.92 8.34 1.41
CA PHE A 218 14.01 7.97 2.82
C PHE A 218 15.47 7.86 3.30
N ILE A 219 16.33 7.20 2.53
CA ILE A 219 17.76 7.08 2.86
C ILE A 219 18.42 8.46 2.95
N LEU A 220 18.15 9.35 2.00
CA LEU A 220 18.66 10.72 2.02
C LEU A 220 18.20 11.50 3.24
N SER A 221 16.93 11.34 3.65
CA SER A 221 16.41 11.95 4.90
C SER A 221 17.19 11.49 6.12
N GLN A 222 17.40 10.19 6.25
CA GLN A 222 18.11 9.61 7.40
C GLN A 222 19.57 10.05 7.47
N VAL A 223 20.24 10.15 6.31
CA VAL A 223 21.61 10.66 6.22
C VAL A 223 21.67 12.14 6.58
N ASN A 224 20.72 12.94 6.09
CA ASN A 224 20.66 14.37 6.35
C ASN A 224 20.37 14.69 7.82
N GLU A 225 19.44 13.99 8.45
CA GLU A 225 19.18 14.10 9.90
C GLU A 225 20.42 13.72 10.74
N GLY A 226 21.23 12.77 10.25
CA GLY A 226 22.52 12.44 10.84
C GLY A 226 23.58 13.55 10.69
N GLN A 227 23.61 14.25 9.55
CA GLN A 227 24.56 15.34 9.27
C GLN A 227 24.20 16.67 9.96
N HIS A 228 22.90 16.98 10.10
CA HIS A 228 22.44 18.22 10.71
C HIS A 228 22.81 18.34 12.20
N LYS A 229 23.12 17.23 12.88
CA LYS A 229 23.67 17.25 14.25
C LYS A 229 25.10 17.81 14.36
N TRP A 230 25.80 18.03 13.24
CA TRP A 230 27.22 18.43 13.23
C TRP A 230 27.51 19.78 12.57
N ASP A 231 26.56 20.40 11.88
CA ASP A 231 26.77 21.68 11.20
C ASP A 231 25.57 22.60 11.41
N ASP A 232 25.76 23.64 12.24
CA ASP A 232 24.73 24.63 12.60
C ASP A 232 24.47 25.69 11.50
N ASN A 233 25.13 25.59 10.33
CA ASN A 233 25.18 26.69 9.35
C ASN A 233 24.86 26.33 7.88
N MET A 234 24.13 25.26 7.58
CA MET A 234 23.70 24.98 6.19
C MET A 234 22.24 25.39 5.92
N ASP A 235 22.07 26.14 4.83
CA ASP A 235 20.87 26.85 4.37
C ASP A 235 19.57 26.02 4.29
N HIS A 236 18.55 26.51 5.02
CA HIS A 236 17.09 26.64 4.78
C HIS A 236 16.25 25.62 3.97
N ILE A 237 16.77 24.51 3.45
CA ILE A 237 15.96 23.50 2.76
C ILE A 237 15.65 22.35 3.71
N GLU A 238 14.44 22.36 4.29
CA GLU A 238 13.94 21.28 5.13
C GLU A 238 13.59 20.03 4.29
N LEU A 239 14.62 19.26 3.93
CA LEU A 239 14.49 18.06 3.10
C LEU A 239 13.59 16.99 3.75
N SER A 240 13.50 16.97 5.09
CA SER A 240 12.57 16.10 5.83
C SER A 240 11.11 16.46 5.51
N SER A 241 10.74 17.75 5.50
CA SER A 241 9.38 18.20 5.15
C SER A 241 9.00 17.94 3.70
N ALA A 242 9.96 17.99 2.78
CA ALA A 242 9.73 17.75 1.35
C ALA A 242 9.42 16.28 1.02
N LEU A 243 9.67 15.37 1.96
CA LEU A 243 9.41 13.94 1.79
C LEU A 243 8.05 13.47 2.31
N PHE A 244 7.44 14.22 3.24
CA PHE A 244 6.17 13.88 3.90
C PHE A 244 4.99 14.63 3.27
#